data_AF-A0A6M3KMK1-F1
#
_entry.id   AF-A0A6M3KMK1-F1
#
_cell.length_a   1.000
_cell.length_b   1.000
_cell.length_c   1.000
_cell.angle_alpha   90.00
_cell.angle_beta   90.00
_cell.angle_gamma   90.00
#
_symmetry.space_group_name_H-M   'P 1'
#
loop_
_entity.id
_entity.type
_entity.pdbx_description
1 polymer ?
#
loop_
_entity_poly.entity_id
_entity_poly.type
_entity_poly.pdbx_seq_one_letter_code
_entity_poly.pdbx_strand_id
1 'polypeptide(L)'
;GDVNVVLEGGSGVGLVTMLIASCGVKAIHALEPQPMFFKTAVHNLEINGAAGVHMHRAALGVRDETADFSVRWLPYASALEGVPSKDIVRETIRVQVMDVNRAVAEFGANVLHLDIEGGEAEVLMGADLTPINKVVVEMHPHILGESTCSYIIHRLAEAGIEPCLVGNSDAFPNRCYVLGCAREPAASRIRAAGTDTRIINVITSWDFKKGERGGKAAADE
;
A
#
# COMPACT_ATOMS: atom_id res chain seq x y z
N GLY A 1 -10.35 1.59 -24.06
CA GLY A 1 -10.41 0.81 -22.81
C GLY A 1 -10.40 1.80 -21.68
N ASP A 2 -11.16 1.57 -20.62
CA ASP A 2 -11.30 2.54 -19.53
C ASP A 2 -9.94 2.96 -18.99
N VAL A 3 -9.78 4.26 -18.88
CA VAL A 3 -8.56 4.92 -18.46
C VAL A 3 -8.43 4.70 -16.95
N ASN A 4 -7.41 3.96 -16.51
CA ASN A 4 -7.27 3.57 -15.10
C ASN A 4 -6.65 4.70 -14.27
N VAL A 5 -7.37 5.17 -13.25
CA VAL A 5 -6.85 6.08 -12.23
C VAL A 5 -6.82 5.32 -10.92
N VAL A 6 -5.63 5.19 -10.33
CA VAL A 6 -5.39 4.40 -9.14
C VAL A 6 -5.38 5.30 -7.92
N LEU A 7 -6.15 4.95 -6.89
CA LEU A 7 -5.99 5.46 -5.53
C LEU A 7 -5.25 4.40 -4.72
N GLU A 8 -4.06 4.75 -4.23
CA GLU A 8 -3.19 3.86 -3.46
C GLU A 8 -3.11 4.36 -2.01
N GLY A 9 -3.54 3.52 -1.07
CA GLY A 9 -3.31 3.71 0.36
C GLY A 9 -2.09 2.92 0.81
N GLY A 10 -1.10 3.61 1.41
CA GLY A 10 0.11 3.00 1.94
C GLY A 10 1.19 2.77 0.88
N SER A 11 1.66 3.84 0.26
CA SER A 11 2.69 3.73 -0.79
C SER A 11 4.09 3.37 -0.26
N GLY A 12 4.33 3.47 1.05
CA GLY A 12 5.59 3.09 1.68
C GLY A 12 6.77 3.87 1.08
N VAL A 13 7.77 3.15 0.57
CA VAL A 13 8.93 3.73 -0.11
C VAL A 13 8.74 3.88 -1.63
N GLY A 14 7.53 3.68 -2.15
CA GLY A 14 7.16 3.87 -3.56
C GLY A 14 7.47 2.71 -4.50
N LEU A 15 7.88 1.54 -3.99
CA LEU A 15 8.20 0.37 -4.83
C LEU A 15 6.97 -0.12 -5.62
N VAL A 16 5.87 -0.37 -4.92
CA VAL A 16 4.63 -0.85 -5.56
C VAL A 16 4.03 0.24 -6.46
N THR A 17 4.07 1.50 -6.02
CA THR A 17 3.68 2.65 -6.84
C THR A 17 4.39 2.68 -8.19
N MET A 18 5.72 2.45 -8.22
CA MET A 18 6.48 2.38 -9.47
C MET A 18 6.09 1.18 -10.34
N LEU A 19 5.81 0.02 -9.73
CA LEU A 19 5.31 -1.15 -10.45
C LEU A 19 3.95 -0.85 -11.10
N ILE A 20 3.02 -0.22 -10.37
CA ILE A 20 1.72 0.20 -10.89
C ILE A 20 1.89 1.19 -12.04
N ALA A 21 2.79 2.18 -11.90
CA ALA A 21 3.08 3.16 -12.95
C ALA A 21 3.56 2.47 -14.25
N SER A 22 4.35 1.40 -14.11
CA SER A 22 4.87 0.63 -15.24
C SER A 22 3.79 -0.13 -16.03
N CYS A 23 2.59 -0.32 -15.46
CA CYS A 23 1.45 -0.96 -16.10
C CYS A 23 0.68 -0.05 -17.08
N GLY A 24 1.13 1.19 -17.31
CA GLY A 24 0.49 2.11 -18.26
C GLY A 24 -0.86 2.66 -17.77
N VAL A 25 -1.00 2.85 -16.46
CA VAL A 25 -2.14 3.56 -15.87
C VAL A 25 -2.10 5.05 -16.22
N LYS A 26 -3.24 5.73 -16.13
CA LYS A 26 -3.35 7.17 -16.46
C LYS A 26 -2.73 8.06 -15.41
N ALA A 27 -3.06 7.76 -14.15
CA ALA A 27 -2.62 8.51 -13.00
C ALA A 27 -2.67 7.62 -11.75
N ILE A 28 -1.82 7.93 -10.79
CA ILE A 28 -1.78 7.30 -9.47
C ILE A 28 -1.84 8.41 -8.43
N HIS A 29 -2.77 8.30 -7.49
CA HIS A 29 -2.85 9.13 -6.29
C HIS A 29 -2.42 8.26 -5.11
N ALA A 30 -1.18 8.42 -4.69
CA ALA A 30 -0.52 7.57 -3.69
C ALA A 30 -0.44 8.29 -2.34
N LEU A 31 -0.96 7.65 -1.29
CA LEU A 31 -1.05 8.19 0.05
C LEU A 31 0.00 7.53 0.96
N GLU A 32 0.83 8.34 1.61
CA GLU A 32 1.79 7.89 2.63
C GLU A 32 1.80 8.87 3.82
N PRO A 33 1.31 8.47 5.00
CA PRO A 33 1.22 9.35 6.16
C PRO A 33 2.59 9.65 6.79
N GLN A 34 3.54 8.71 6.77
CA GLN A 34 4.80 8.84 7.48
C GLN A 34 5.77 9.76 6.71
N PRO A 35 6.22 10.89 7.29
CA PRO A 35 7.01 11.90 6.56
C PRO A 35 8.31 11.38 5.94
N MET A 36 8.97 10.42 6.58
CA MET A 36 10.22 9.84 6.06
C MET A 36 9.95 8.97 4.83
N PHE A 37 8.98 8.06 4.92
CA PHE A 37 8.57 7.20 3.80
C PHE A 37 8.04 8.04 2.64
N PHE A 38 7.20 9.04 2.91
CA PHE A 38 6.72 9.97 1.89
C PHE A 38 7.86 10.62 1.11
N LYS A 39 8.89 11.14 1.80
CA LYS A 39 10.06 11.75 1.16
C LYS A 39 10.85 10.72 0.34
N THR A 40 11.03 9.52 0.88
CA THR A 40 11.74 8.43 0.19
C THR A 40 10.98 7.98 -1.07
N ALA A 41 9.66 7.84 -1.00
CA ALA A 41 8.82 7.51 -2.14
C ALA A 41 8.92 8.56 -3.25
N VAL A 42 8.79 9.85 -2.91
CA VAL A 42 8.99 10.95 -3.86
C VAL A 42 10.36 10.85 -4.55
N HIS A 43 11.42 10.66 -3.77
CA HIS A 43 12.77 10.52 -4.32
C HIS A 43 12.91 9.31 -5.25
N ASN A 44 12.39 8.15 -4.85
CA ASN A 44 12.43 6.93 -5.66
C ASN A 44 11.65 7.08 -6.97
N LEU A 45 10.48 7.72 -6.93
CA LEU A 45 9.69 8.00 -8.12
C LEU A 45 10.44 8.93 -9.08
N GLU A 46 11.09 9.98 -8.57
CA GLU A 46 11.87 10.93 -9.36
C GLU A 46 13.05 10.27 -10.07
N ILE A 47 13.88 9.50 -9.35
CA ILE A 47 15.09 8.89 -9.94
C ILE A 47 14.75 7.77 -10.96
N ASN A 48 13.57 7.17 -10.86
CA ASN A 48 13.09 6.16 -11.80
C ASN A 48 12.23 6.77 -12.93
N GLY A 49 12.02 8.10 -12.95
CA GLY A 49 11.24 8.77 -13.97
C GLY A 49 9.77 8.34 -14.01
N ALA A 50 9.19 7.97 -12.86
CA ALA A 50 7.79 7.55 -12.77
C ALA A 50 6.85 8.75 -13.01
N ALA A 51 6.28 8.83 -14.21
CA ALA A 51 5.34 9.87 -14.59
C ALA A 51 3.90 9.53 -14.18
N GLY A 52 3.06 10.56 -13.98
CA GLY A 52 1.64 10.39 -13.65
C GLY A 52 1.37 9.95 -12.22
N VAL A 53 2.35 10.12 -11.31
CA VAL A 53 2.18 9.82 -9.88
C VAL A 53 2.04 11.10 -9.08
N HIS A 54 1.01 11.17 -8.24
CA HIS A 54 0.69 12.27 -7.35
C HIS A 54 0.76 11.77 -5.90
N MET A 55 1.81 12.17 -5.19
CA MET A 55 2.03 11.77 -3.79
C MET A 55 1.29 12.70 -2.83
N HIS A 56 0.57 12.12 -1.87
CA HIS A 56 -0.18 12.83 -0.82
C HIS A 56 0.32 12.39 0.56
N ARG A 57 0.69 13.34 1.42
CA ARG A 57 1.14 13.03 2.79
C ARG A 57 -0.05 12.88 3.73
N ALA A 58 -0.77 11.77 3.58
CA ALA A 58 -1.97 11.45 4.34
C ALA A 58 -2.12 9.92 4.47
N ALA A 59 -2.87 9.46 5.46
CA ALA A 59 -3.42 8.12 5.50
C ALA A 59 -4.75 8.09 4.72
N LEU A 60 -5.16 6.90 4.28
CA LEU A 60 -6.49 6.68 3.70
C LEU A 60 -7.42 6.13 4.79
N GLY A 61 -8.63 6.68 4.90
CA GLY A 61 -9.63 6.25 5.88
C GLY A 61 -11.06 6.50 5.38
N VAL A 62 -12.04 6.52 6.30
CA VAL A 62 -13.48 6.67 5.98
C VAL A 62 -14.06 8.03 6.36
N ARG A 63 -13.20 8.98 6.75
CA ARG A 63 -13.56 10.37 7.02
C ARG A 63 -12.33 11.25 6.97
N ASP A 64 -12.54 12.51 6.57
CA ASP A 64 -11.51 13.54 6.65
C ASP A 64 -11.29 13.92 8.11
N GLU A 65 -10.10 13.65 8.62
CA GLU A 65 -9.73 14.02 9.99
C GLU A 65 -8.22 14.15 10.17
N THR A 66 -7.83 14.51 11.39
CA THR A 66 -6.46 14.31 11.85
C THR A 66 -6.48 13.22 12.91
N ALA A 67 -5.68 12.17 12.72
CA ALA A 67 -5.63 11.01 13.59
C ALA A 67 -4.19 10.75 14.08
N ASP A 68 -4.10 9.96 15.13
CA ASP A 68 -2.83 9.47 15.66
C ASP A 68 -2.37 8.29 14.81
N PHE A 69 -1.09 8.27 14.46
CA PHE A 69 -0.46 7.24 13.65
C PHE A 69 0.73 6.67 14.41
N SER A 70 0.69 5.36 14.64
CA SER A 70 1.69 4.61 15.40
C SER A 70 2.86 4.25 14.50
N VAL A 71 3.95 5.00 14.61
CA VAL A 71 5.21 4.70 13.92
C VAL A 71 5.98 3.66 14.71
N ARG A 72 6.29 2.52 14.08
CA ARG A 72 6.94 1.40 14.76
C ARG A 72 8.42 1.28 14.41
N TRP A 73 9.11 0.35 15.07
CA TRP A 73 10.53 0.07 14.83
C TRP A 73 10.77 -0.61 13.49
N LEU A 74 9.88 -1.52 13.12
CA LEU A 74 9.69 -2.05 11.78
C LEU A 74 8.73 -1.11 11.06
N PRO A 75 9.23 -0.15 10.26
CA PRO A 75 8.38 0.96 9.85
C PRO A 75 7.29 0.56 8.86
N TYR A 76 7.43 -0.58 8.17
CA TYR A 76 6.38 -1.18 7.34
C TYR A 76 5.13 -1.49 8.18
N ALA A 77 5.28 -2.03 9.40
CA ALA A 77 4.16 -2.34 10.30
C ALA A 77 3.49 -1.11 10.96
N SER A 78 3.75 0.11 10.47
CA SER A 78 3.16 1.33 11.02
C SER A 78 1.74 1.52 10.50
N ALA A 79 0.83 1.96 11.37
CA ALA A 79 -0.58 2.08 11.02
C ALA A 79 -1.25 3.21 11.81
N LEU A 80 -2.50 3.54 11.45
CA LEU A 80 -3.36 4.37 12.30
C LEU A 80 -3.47 3.75 13.70
N GLU A 81 -3.64 4.58 14.73
CA GLU A 81 -3.77 4.11 16.11
C GLU A 81 -4.96 3.16 16.28
N GLY A 82 -4.81 2.17 17.16
CA GLY A 82 -5.83 1.16 17.45
C GLY A 82 -5.66 -0.13 16.64
N VAL A 83 -4.80 -0.14 15.62
CA VAL A 83 -4.45 -1.34 14.87
C VAL A 83 -3.51 -2.25 15.68
N PRO A 84 -3.89 -3.52 15.95
CA PRO A 84 -3.04 -4.47 16.64
C PRO A 84 -1.74 -4.78 15.87
N SER A 85 -0.61 -4.83 16.58
CA SER A 85 0.66 -5.29 16.01
C SER A 85 1.54 -5.89 17.10
N LYS A 86 2.43 -6.81 16.69
CA LYS A 86 3.46 -7.38 17.57
C LYS A 86 4.67 -6.47 17.72
N ASP A 87 4.87 -5.51 16.81
CA ASP A 87 6.00 -4.59 16.88
C ASP A 87 5.72 -3.39 17.78
N ILE A 88 6.77 -2.88 18.42
CA ILE A 88 6.67 -1.83 19.43
C ILE A 88 6.51 -0.47 18.75
N VAL A 89 5.58 0.35 19.26
CA VAL A 89 5.45 1.75 18.84
C VAL A 89 6.69 2.52 19.27
N ARG A 90 7.42 3.08 18.30
CA ARG A 90 8.60 3.92 18.53
C ARG A 90 8.18 5.36 18.84
N GLU A 91 7.21 5.87 18.09
CA GLU A 91 6.62 7.20 18.31
C GLU A 91 5.19 7.25 17.75
N THR A 92 4.40 8.22 18.21
CA THR A 92 3.08 8.52 17.67
C THR A 92 3.12 9.91 17.03
N ILE A 93 2.66 10.01 15.79
CA ILE A 93 2.60 11.28 15.05
C ILE A 93 1.16 11.61 14.66
N ARG A 94 0.85 12.88 14.49
CA ARG A 94 -0.45 13.35 13.97
C ARG A 94 -0.40 13.43 12.45
N VAL A 95 -1.30 12.73 11.77
CA VAL A 95 -1.36 12.70 10.30
C VAL A 95 -2.75 13.10 9.81
N GLN A 96 -2.81 13.63 8.59
CA GLN A 96 -4.09 13.83 7.91
C GLN A 96 -4.61 12.47 7.45
N VAL A 97 -5.91 12.26 7.59
CA VAL A 97 -6.64 11.14 7.01
C VAL A 97 -7.53 11.70 5.91
N MET A 98 -7.43 11.12 4.73
CA MET A 98 -8.29 11.46 3.60
C MET A 98 -9.43 10.44 3.52
N ASP A 99 -10.66 10.92 3.43
CA ASP A 99 -11.82 10.07 3.20
C ASP A 99 -11.73 9.38 1.83
N VAL A 100 -11.91 8.05 1.82
CA VAL A 100 -11.83 7.23 0.61
C VAL A 100 -12.88 7.62 -0.42
N ASN A 101 -14.10 7.94 -0.02
CA ASN A 101 -15.18 8.26 -0.96
C ASN A 101 -14.94 9.61 -1.62
N ARG A 102 -14.54 10.60 -0.83
CA ARG A 102 -14.10 11.91 -1.31
C ARG A 102 -12.91 11.76 -2.26
N ALA A 103 -11.86 11.01 -1.89
CA ALA A 103 -10.67 10.82 -2.71
C ALA A 103 -11.00 10.16 -4.06
N VAL A 104 -11.83 9.12 -4.03
CA VAL A 104 -12.33 8.44 -5.24
C VAL A 104 -13.06 9.41 -6.16
N ALA A 105 -13.98 10.22 -5.61
CA ALA A 105 -14.73 11.21 -6.38
C ALA A 105 -13.85 12.35 -6.90
N GLU A 106 -12.97 12.91 -6.06
CA GLU A 106 -12.08 14.04 -6.37
C GLU A 106 -11.09 13.69 -7.47
N PHE A 107 -10.50 12.50 -7.43
CA PHE A 107 -9.49 12.07 -8.39
C PHE A 107 -10.07 11.31 -9.59
N GLY A 108 -11.35 10.94 -9.53
CA GLY A 108 -11.97 10.06 -10.52
C GLY A 108 -11.33 8.67 -10.53
N ALA A 109 -10.97 8.16 -9.34
CA ALA A 109 -10.32 6.86 -9.20
C ALA A 109 -11.31 5.73 -9.54
N ASN A 110 -10.83 4.74 -10.29
CA ASN A 110 -11.58 3.53 -10.61
C ASN A 110 -10.82 2.25 -10.22
N VAL A 111 -9.62 2.39 -9.66
CA VAL A 111 -8.83 1.30 -9.11
C VAL A 111 -8.42 1.66 -7.68
N LEU A 112 -8.57 0.70 -6.75
CA LEU A 112 -8.02 0.80 -5.40
C LEU A 112 -6.79 -0.12 -5.27
N HIS A 113 -5.71 0.40 -4.68
CA HIS A 113 -4.59 -0.38 -4.17
C HIS A 113 -4.46 -0.12 -2.67
N LEU A 114 -4.47 -1.15 -1.84
CA LEU A 114 -4.45 -1.00 -0.38
C LEU A 114 -3.39 -1.91 0.25
N ASP A 115 -2.44 -1.29 0.94
CA ASP A 115 -1.50 -1.91 1.86
C ASP A 115 -1.36 -0.98 3.07
N ILE A 116 -2.27 -1.10 4.03
CA ILE A 116 -2.41 -0.14 5.14
C ILE A 116 -2.43 -0.85 6.50
N GLU A 117 -1.80 -2.03 6.54
CA GLU A 117 -1.43 -2.77 7.75
C GLU A 117 -2.61 -3.03 8.71
N GLY A 118 -3.80 -3.32 8.18
CA GLY A 118 -5.01 -3.59 8.97
C GLY A 118 -6.13 -2.57 8.82
N GLY A 119 -5.87 -1.43 8.18
CA GLY A 119 -6.91 -0.45 7.83
C GLY A 119 -7.82 -0.90 6.68
N GLU A 120 -7.53 -2.01 6.02
CA GLU A 120 -8.21 -2.44 4.78
C GLU A 120 -9.69 -2.70 5.03
N ALA A 121 -10.03 -3.30 6.17
CA ALA A 121 -11.41 -3.60 6.53
C ALA A 121 -12.25 -2.34 6.64
N GLU A 122 -11.78 -1.34 7.36
CA GLU A 122 -12.53 -0.09 7.55
C GLU A 122 -12.74 0.62 6.21
N VAL A 123 -11.67 0.76 5.42
CA VAL A 123 -11.73 1.41 4.11
C VAL A 123 -12.64 0.67 3.14
N LEU A 124 -12.49 -0.65 2.98
CA LEU A 124 -13.28 -1.42 2.01
C LEU A 124 -14.75 -1.55 2.41
N MET A 125 -15.05 -1.54 3.71
CA MET A 125 -16.43 -1.55 4.18
C MET A 125 -17.11 -0.18 4.07
N GLY A 126 -16.35 0.90 4.25
CA GLY A 126 -16.83 2.29 4.15
C GLY A 126 -16.85 2.86 2.73
N ALA A 127 -16.15 2.24 1.78
CA ALA A 127 -16.07 2.73 0.40
C ALA A 127 -17.34 2.44 -0.43
N ASP A 128 -17.78 3.43 -1.19
CA ASP A 128 -18.63 3.25 -2.36
C ASP A 128 -17.80 2.60 -3.47
N LEU A 129 -18.10 1.35 -3.75
CA LEU A 129 -17.42 0.55 -4.76
C LEU A 129 -18.06 0.69 -6.16
N THR A 130 -19.13 1.47 -6.30
CA THR A 130 -19.81 1.72 -7.58
C THR A 130 -18.86 2.23 -8.68
N PRO A 131 -17.96 3.21 -8.44
CA PRO A 131 -16.99 3.67 -9.45
C PRO A 131 -15.78 2.74 -9.62
N ILE A 132 -15.59 1.76 -8.73
CA ILE A 132 -14.39 0.91 -8.70
C ILE A 132 -14.56 -0.30 -9.62
N ASN A 133 -13.59 -0.50 -10.51
CA ASN A 133 -13.53 -1.63 -11.44
C ASN A 133 -12.53 -2.71 -11.01
N LYS A 134 -11.55 -2.34 -10.17
CA LYS A 134 -10.47 -3.21 -9.69
C LYS A 134 -10.04 -2.83 -8.29
N VAL A 135 -9.80 -3.83 -7.47
CA VAL A 135 -9.18 -3.70 -6.15
C VAL A 135 -7.96 -4.61 -6.11
N VAL A 136 -6.85 -4.10 -5.61
CA VAL A 136 -5.68 -4.90 -5.22
C VAL A 136 -5.44 -4.60 -3.76
N VAL A 137 -5.44 -5.62 -2.92
CA VAL A 137 -5.33 -5.44 -1.47
C VAL A 137 -4.37 -6.46 -0.89
N GLU A 138 -3.41 -6.01 -0.09
CA GLU A 138 -2.65 -6.86 0.82
C GLU A 138 -3.48 -7.11 2.07
N MET A 139 -3.89 -8.36 2.25
CA MET A 139 -4.68 -8.76 3.41
C MET A 139 -3.73 -9.11 4.56
N HIS A 140 -4.06 -8.61 5.76
CA HIS A 140 -3.33 -8.86 7.00
C HIS A 140 -4.13 -9.76 7.98
N PRO A 141 -4.34 -11.08 7.72
CA PRO A 141 -5.17 -11.95 8.56
C PRO A 141 -4.76 -12.02 10.03
N HIS A 142 -3.47 -11.86 10.33
CA HIS A 142 -2.96 -11.86 11.70
C HIS A 142 -3.38 -10.62 12.51
N ILE A 143 -3.85 -9.56 11.82
CA ILE A 143 -4.41 -8.33 12.40
C ILE A 143 -5.94 -8.37 12.32
N LEU A 144 -6.47 -8.65 11.12
CA LEU A 144 -7.91 -8.59 10.80
C LEU A 144 -8.71 -9.77 11.34
N GLY A 145 -8.09 -10.95 11.42
CA GLY A 145 -8.76 -12.23 11.64
C GLY A 145 -9.45 -12.77 10.38
N GLU A 146 -9.56 -14.10 10.29
CA GLU A 146 -10.09 -14.81 9.11
C GLU A 146 -11.54 -14.44 8.77
N SER A 147 -12.37 -14.17 9.77
CA SER A 147 -13.78 -13.79 9.57
C SER A 147 -13.90 -12.42 8.91
N THR A 148 -13.05 -11.46 9.28
CA THR A 148 -13.00 -10.13 8.65
C THR A 148 -12.52 -10.22 7.22
N CYS A 149 -11.48 -11.03 6.96
CA CYS A 149 -11.00 -11.30 5.60
C CYS A 149 -12.11 -11.88 4.71
N SER A 150 -12.87 -12.86 5.24
CA SER A 150 -14.01 -13.45 4.54
C SER A 150 -15.08 -12.40 4.23
N TYR A 151 -15.39 -11.52 5.18
CA TYR A 151 -16.38 -10.45 5.00
C TYR A 151 -15.97 -9.46 3.92
N ILE A 152 -14.68 -9.07 3.86
CA ILE A 152 -14.14 -8.23 2.78
C ILE A 152 -14.34 -8.90 1.42
N ILE A 153 -14.00 -10.19 1.29
CA ILE A 153 -14.17 -10.94 0.04
C ILE A 153 -15.65 -10.98 -0.38
N HIS A 154 -16.56 -11.24 0.57
CA HIS A 154 -17.99 -11.22 0.30
C HIS A 154 -18.49 -9.85 -0.15
N ARG A 155 -18.08 -8.77 0.52
CA ARG A 155 -18.45 -7.39 0.19
C ARG A 155 -17.98 -6.99 -1.22
N LEU A 156 -16.77 -7.40 -1.61
CA LEU A 156 -16.23 -7.18 -2.96
C LEU A 156 -17.04 -7.96 -4.01
N ALA A 157 -17.37 -9.22 -3.73
CA ALA A 157 -18.20 -10.05 -4.61
C ALA A 157 -19.62 -9.47 -4.79
N GLU A 158 -20.26 -8.98 -3.72
CA GLU A 158 -21.57 -8.30 -3.77
C GLU A 158 -21.53 -7.02 -4.62
N ALA A 159 -20.38 -6.35 -4.69
CA ALA A 159 -20.15 -5.21 -5.58
C ALA A 159 -19.84 -5.61 -7.04
N GLY A 160 -19.90 -6.91 -7.37
CA GLY A 160 -19.53 -7.45 -8.68
C GLY A 160 -18.03 -7.45 -8.96
N ILE A 161 -17.20 -7.29 -7.93
CA ILE A 161 -15.73 -7.28 -8.02
C ILE A 161 -15.23 -8.66 -7.59
N GLU A 162 -15.12 -9.58 -8.55
CA GLU A 162 -14.81 -10.99 -8.25
C GLU A 162 -13.34 -11.20 -7.91
N PRO A 163 -13.02 -12.07 -6.94
CA PRO A 163 -11.66 -12.53 -6.66
C PRO A 163 -10.93 -13.08 -7.89
N CYS A 164 -9.69 -12.66 -8.05
CA CYS A 164 -8.70 -13.15 -8.99
C CYS A 164 -7.42 -13.45 -8.20
N LEU A 165 -6.90 -14.67 -8.34
CA LEU A 165 -5.70 -15.08 -7.63
C LEU A 165 -4.47 -14.31 -8.17
N VAL A 166 -3.77 -13.57 -7.31
CA VAL A 166 -2.53 -12.85 -7.69
C VAL A 166 -1.28 -13.55 -7.11
N GLY A 167 -1.46 -14.53 -6.22
CA GLY A 167 -0.40 -15.36 -5.66
C GLY A 167 -0.58 -15.54 -4.15
N ASN A 168 0.02 -16.59 -3.59
CA ASN A 168 0.18 -16.78 -2.14
C ASN A 168 1.67 -16.94 -1.87
N SER A 169 2.18 -16.28 -0.83
CA SER A 169 3.55 -16.52 -0.37
C SER A 169 3.50 -17.27 0.96
N ASP A 170 3.69 -18.59 0.87
CA ASP A 170 3.97 -19.42 2.05
C ASP A 170 5.35 -19.08 2.67
N ALA A 171 6.13 -18.19 2.03
CA ALA A 171 7.48 -17.81 2.44
C ALA A 171 7.54 -16.69 3.49
N PHE A 172 6.42 -16.03 3.82
CA PHE A 172 6.41 -14.95 4.83
C PHE A 172 5.78 -15.38 6.16
N PRO A 173 6.42 -15.05 7.30
CA PRO A 173 6.00 -15.51 8.63
C PRO A 173 4.64 -14.97 9.10
N ASN A 174 4.12 -13.93 8.44
CA ASN A 174 2.89 -13.22 8.82
C ASN A 174 1.64 -13.61 8.00
N ARG A 175 1.77 -14.52 7.02
CA ARG A 175 0.69 -14.96 6.10
C ARG A 175 -0.14 -13.79 5.54
N CYS A 176 0.53 -12.81 4.93
CA CYS A 176 -0.16 -11.82 4.10
C CYS A 176 -0.38 -12.41 2.70
N TYR A 177 -1.49 -12.07 2.06
CA TYR A 177 -1.75 -12.43 0.67
C TYR A 177 -2.34 -11.25 -0.09
N VAL A 178 -1.97 -11.15 -1.36
CA VAL A 178 -2.48 -10.11 -2.24
C VAL A 178 -3.69 -10.66 -2.98
N LEU A 179 -4.83 -10.03 -2.76
CA LEU A 179 -6.07 -10.32 -3.46
C LEU A 179 -6.26 -9.29 -4.57
N GLY A 180 -6.29 -9.76 -5.83
CA GLY A 180 -6.79 -8.96 -6.93
C GLY A 180 -8.28 -9.22 -7.10
N CYS A 181 -9.12 -8.20 -7.22
CA CYS A 181 -10.53 -8.36 -7.54
C CYS A 181 -10.89 -7.45 -8.71
N ALA A 182 -11.76 -7.90 -9.62
CA ALA A 182 -12.21 -7.06 -10.73
C ALA A 182 -13.62 -7.39 -11.25
N ARG A 183 -14.27 -6.42 -11.90
CA ARG A 183 -15.50 -6.65 -12.68
C ARG A 183 -15.20 -7.38 -13.99
N GLU A 184 -16.18 -8.09 -14.56
CA GLU A 184 -15.99 -9.06 -15.66
C GLU A 184 -15.30 -8.57 -16.96
N PRO A 185 -15.29 -7.29 -17.38
CA PRO A 185 -14.40 -6.89 -18.47
C PRO A 185 -12.92 -6.72 -18.05
N ALA A 186 -12.66 -6.47 -16.77
CA ALA A 186 -11.33 -6.25 -16.20
C ALA A 186 -10.71 -7.55 -15.66
N ALA A 187 -11.51 -8.44 -15.07
CA ALA A 187 -11.06 -9.74 -14.55
C ALA A 187 -10.38 -10.61 -15.62
N SER A 188 -10.97 -10.66 -16.83
CA SER A 188 -10.41 -11.38 -17.98
C SER A 188 -9.01 -10.89 -18.38
N ARG A 189 -8.70 -9.59 -18.20
CA ARG A 189 -7.40 -9.01 -18.52
C ARG A 189 -6.33 -9.31 -17.47
N ILE A 190 -6.71 -9.36 -16.19
CA ILE A 190 -5.78 -9.71 -15.10
C ILE A 190 -5.29 -11.15 -15.28
N ARG A 191 -6.20 -12.08 -15.61
CA ARG A 191 -5.87 -13.50 -15.86
C ARG A 191 -4.92 -13.72 -17.05
N ALA A 192 -4.83 -12.75 -17.97
CA ALA A 192 -3.99 -12.84 -19.17
C ALA A 192 -2.60 -12.20 -19.01
N ALA A 193 -2.34 -11.48 -17.91
CA ALA A 193 -1.07 -10.78 -17.71
C ALA A 193 0.04 -11.76 -17.25
N GLY A 194 1.07 -11.92 -18.08
CA GLY A 194 2.30 -12.65 -17.74
C GLY A 194 3.30 -11.78 -16.94
N THR A 195 4.28 -12.43 -16.30
CA THR A 195 5.28 -11.81 -15.43
C THR A 195 6.44 -11.21 -16.24
N ASP A 196 6.35 -9.93 -16.60
CA ASP A 196 7.48 -9.17 -17.15
C ASP A 196 8.13 -8.34 -16.03
N THR A 197 9.20 -8.87 -15.44
CA THR A 197 9.85 -8.28 -14.27
C THR A 197 10.88 -7.26 -14.73
N ARG A 198 10.61 -5.97 -14.53
CA ARG A 198 11.61 -4.90 -14.70
C ARG A 198 12.47 -4.78 -13.44
N ILE A 199 13.75 -4.50 -13.62
CA ILE A 199 14.63 -4.13 -12.51
C ILE A 199 14.26 -2.70 -12.09
N ILE A 200 13.81 -2.54 -10.83
CA ILE A 200 13.48 -1.25 -10.23
C ILE A 200 14.54 -0.92 -9.19
N ASN A 201 15.13 0.27 -9.29
CA ASN A 201 16.03 0.76 -8.26
C ASN A 201 15.21 1.33 -7.12
N VAL A 202 15.40 0.79 -5.91
CA VAL A 202 14.76 1.30 -4.69
C VAL A 202 15.86 1.75 -3.75
N ILE A 203 15.86 3.04 -3.42
CA ILE A 203 16.68 3.56 -2.33
C ILE A 203 15.79 3.59 -1.10
N THR A 204 16.18 2.87 -0.06
CA THR A 204 15.58 3.06 1.26
C THR A 204 16.47 4.05 2.01
N SER A 205 15.89 5.02 2.71
CA SER A 205 16.67 5.95 3.57
C SER A 205 17.35 5.23 4.74
N TRP A 206 17.15 3.92 4.87
CA TRP A 206 17.92 3.00 5.68
C TRP A 206 19.28 2.79 5.02
N ASP A 207 20.10 3.83 5.10
CA ASP A 207 21.52 3.70 4.96
C ASP A 207 21.98 2.80 6.12
N PHE A 208 22.14 1.49 5.88
CA PHE A 208 22.91 0.60 6.73
C PHE A 208 24.31 1.20 6.78
N LYS A 209 24.53 2.21 7.62
CA LYS A 209 25.85 2.78 7.80
C LYS A 209 26.74 1.63 8.22
N LYS A 210 27.63 1.29 7.28
CA LYS A 210 28.88 0.56 7.41
C LYS A 210 29.25 0.38 8.88
N GLY A 211 29.45 -0.86 9.28
CA GLY A 211 30.18 -1.20 10.50
C GLY A 211 31.62 -0.69 10.39
N GLU A 212 31.82 0.61 10.55
CA GLU A 212 33.09 1.16 10.98
C GLU A 212 33.20 0.83 12.47
N ARG A 213 33.71 -0.37 12.76
CA ARG A 213 34.40 -0.60 14.03
C ARG A 213 35.67 0.24 13.98
N GLY A 214 35.55 1.48 14.41
CA GLY A 214 36.69 2.20 14.97
C GLY A 214 37.18 1.43 16.19
N GLY A 215 38.29 0.73 16.03
CA GLY A 215 38.98 0.00 17.08
C GLY A 215 40.42 -0.22 16.68
N LYS A 216 41.26 0.78 16.95
CA LYS A 216 42.72 0.66 16.92
C LYS A 216 43.16 -0.53 17.79
N ALA A 217 44.01 -1.39 17.23
CA ALA A 217 45.24 -1.85 17.90
C ALA A 217 46.15 -2.49 16.85
N ALA A 218 47.24 -1.80 16.54
CA ALA A 218 48.48 -2.40 16.07
C ALA A 218 49.38 -2.57 17.30
N ALA A 219 50.06 -3.73 17.38
CA ALA A 219 51.28 -4.11 18.12
C ALA A 219 51.10 -5.60 18.48
N ASP A 220 51.81 -6.54 17.86
CA ASP A 220 53.23 -6.84 18.07
C ASP A 220 53.56 -7.02 19.56
N GLU A 221 53.39 -8.26 20.06
CA GLU A 221 54.37 -9.09 20.80
C GLU A 221 53.73 -10.42 21.24
#